data_AF-A0A0S8KKF0-F1
#
_entry.id   AF-A0A0S8KKF0-F1
#
_cell.length_a   1.000
_cell.length_b   1.000
_cell.length_c   1.000
_cell.angle_alpha   90.00
_cell.angle_beta   90.00
_cell.angle_gamma   90.00
#
_symmetry.space_group_name_H-M   'P 1'
#
loop_
_entity.id
_entity.type
_entity.pdbx_description
1 polymer ?
#
loop_
_entity_poly.entity_id
_entity_poly.type
_entity_poly.pdbx_seq_one_letter_code
_entity_poly.pdbx_strand_id
1 'polypeptide(L)'
;MNQPSEAKPTQGILTTLRCGRTVKTLIVSVLLIVGMGMLRPDKPAGMYPNEYWATKIRWRHCADVVLTGDSRTLMALSPAEMQKKLTDRRIFNYGFGANWYSLEYLEAAENVLDPRSGKKTIIMGISPNSLTQKARQVGNFAELRERSKQDAYLDIHFAAIVHFLEPMSFRDAFQGMFPSLAETHTRKEYFADGWMAVNKEPAGGRNEVKRYRKIYEQNQVSDRTIENVISYVSKWTNSGIRVYGFPP
;
A
#
# COMPACT_ATOMS: atom_id res chain seq x y z
N MET A 1 5.29 -76.54 -27.91
CA MET A 1 5.55 -75.45 -28.88
C MET A 1 5.39 -74.15 -28.12
N ASN A 2 6.50 -73.59 -27.63
CA ASN A 2 6.54 -72.34 -26.85
C ASN A 2 7.15 -71.25 -27.73
N GLN A 3 6.37 -70.21 -28.05
CA GLN A 3 6.89 -68.99 -28.66
C GLN A 3 7.50 -68.09 -27.57
N PRO A 4 8.70 -67.54 -27.78
CA PRO A 4 9.29 -66.61 -26.83
C PRO A 4 8.63 -65.23 -26.96
N SER A 5 8.23 -64.67 -25.82
CA SER A 5 7.71 -63.31 -25.68
C SER A 5 8.85 -62.31 -25.86
N GLU A 6 8.81 -61.53 -26.96
CA GLU A 6 9.68 -60.37 -27.17
C GLU A 6 9.31 -59.24 -26.20
N ALA A 7 10.18 -59.01 -25.21
CA ALA A 7 10.12 -57.84 -24.36
C ALA A 7 10.46 -56.59 -25.19
N LYS A 8 9.49 -55.68 -25.37
CA LYS A 8 9.72 -54.38 -26.00
C LYS A 8 10.68 -53.55 -25.13
N PRO A 9 11.77 -53.00 -25.69
CA PRO A 9 12.67 -52.14 -24.95
C PRO A 9 11.92 -50.86 -24.57
N THR A 10 11.90 -50.57 -23.27
CA THR A 10 11.45 -49.30 -22.71
C THR A 10 12.42 -48.22 -23.19
N GLN A 11 12.19 -47.67 -24.38
CA GLN A 11 12.97 -46.57 -24.92
C GLN A 11 12.85 -45.40 -23.96
N GLY A 12 13.97 -45.09 -23.31
CA GLY A 12 14.07 -44.13 -22.23
C GLY A 12 13.52 -42.76 -22.60
N ILE A 13 12.54 -42.32 -21.82
CA ILE A 13 11.98 -40.96 -21.82
C ILE A 13 13.02 -39.91 -21.36
N LEU A 14 14.26 -40.31 -21.05
CA LEU A 14 15.23 -39.47 -20.33
C LEU A 14 16.38 -38.87 -21.16
N THR A 15 16.44 -39.05 -22.48
CA THR A 15 17.60 -38.55 -23.25
C THR A 15 17.19 -37.85 -24.54
N THR A 16 16.83 -36.58 -24.43
CA THR A 16 17.49 -35.46 -25.13
C THR A 16 16.80 -34.15 -24.77
N LEU A 17 17.08 -33.62 -23.57
CA LEU A 17 17.18 -32.17 -23.41
C LEU A 17 18.34 -31.72 -24.32
N ARG A 18 18.09 -31.64 -25.63
CA ARG A 18 18.94 -30.89 -26.55
C ARG A 18 19.09 -29.52 -25.91
N CYS A 19 20.33 -29.15 -25.60
CA CYS A 19 20.74 -27.81 -25.18
C CYS A 19 20.46 -26.83 -26.34
N GLY A 20 19.18 -26.66 -26.61
CA GLY A 20 18.62 -26.01 -27.78
C GLY A 20 18.49 -24.52 -27.54
N ARG A 21 18.15 -23.81 -28.61
CA ARG A 21 17.94 -22.37 -28.62
C ARG A 21 17.08 -21.90 -27.44
N THR A 22 16.08 -22.69 -27.03
CA THR A 22 15.21 -22.45 -25.87
C THR A 22 15.96 -22.27 -24.55
N VAL A 23 16.89 -23.16 -24.20
CA VAL A 23 17.64 -23.06 -22.93
C VAL A 23 18.51 -21.81 -22.93
N LYS A 24 19.15 -21.51 -24.06
CA LYS A 24 19.95 -20.28 -24.22
C LYS A 24 19.07 -19.03 -24.08
N THR A 25 17.89 -19.02 -24.71
CA THR A 25 16.92 -17.92 -24.58
C THR A 25 16.50 -17.74 -23.13
N LEU A 26 16.16 -18.82 -22.41
CA LEU A 26 15.79 -18.74 -20.99
C LEU A 26 16.91 -18.17 -20.12
N ILE A 27 18.15 -18.61 -20.33
CA ILE A 27 19.32 -18.07 -19.60
C ILE A 27 19.48 -16.57 -19.89
N VAL A 28 19.44 -16.17 -21.16
CA VAL A 28 19.54 -14.75 -21.54
C VAL A 28 18.40 -13.94 -20.92
N SER A 29 17.16 -14.44 -20.95
CA SER A 29 16.01 -13.78 -20.32
C SER A 29 16.20 -13.62 -18.82
N VAL A 30 16.65 -14.66 -18.10
CA VAL A 30 16.92 -14.58 -16.66
C VAL A 30 18.01 -13.54 -16.37
N LEU A 31 19.11 -13.54 -17.13
CA LEU A 31 20.18 -12.57 -16.97
C LEU A 31 19.70 -11.13 -17.22
N LEU A 32 18.84 -10.92 -18.23
CA LEU A 32 18.26 -9.61 -18.52
C LEU A 32 17.30 -9.17 -17.40
N ILE A 33 16.45 -10.06 -16.90
CA ILE A 33 15.53 -9.77 -15.78
C ILE A 33 16.34 -9.40 -14.53
N VAL A 34 17.36 -10.19 -14.20
CA VAL A 34 18.22 -9.91 -13.05
C VAL A 34 18.96 -8.58 -13.22
N GLY A 35 19.54 -8.34 -14.40
CA GLY A 35 20.21 -7.08 -14.72
C GLY A 35 19.26 -5.88 -14.59
N MET A 36 18.05 -5.97 -15.14
CA MET A 36 17.04 -4.92 -15.02
C MET A 36 16.60 -4.69 -13.57
N GLY A 37 16.37 -5.75 -12.80
CA GLY A 37 16.01 -5.65 -11.38
C GLY A 37 17.10 -4.98 -10.54
N MET A 38 18.38 -5.21 -10.86
CA MET A 38 19.51 -4.54 -10.19
C MET A 38 19.63 -3.06 -10.51
N LEU A 39 19.14 -2.61 -11.67
CA LEU A 39 19.15 -1.20 -12.11
C LEU A 39 17.97 -0.38 -11.57
N ARG A 40 17.12 -0.97 -10.72
CA ARG A 40 15.95 -0.31 -10.17
C ARG A 40 16.32 0.94 -9.34
N PRO A 41 15.83 2.15 -9.69
CA PRO A 41 16.12 3.38 -8.95
C PRO A 41 15.43 3.43 -7.58
N ASP A 42 14.24 2.83 -7.47
CA ASP A 42 13.32 2.91 -6.34
C ASP A 42 13.57 1.81 -5.31
N LYS A 43 14.79 1.72 -4.78
CA LYS A 43 15.04 0.85 -3.62
C LYS A 43 14.17 1.32 -2.45
N PRO A 44 13.26 0.47 -1.93
CA PRO A 44 12.37 0.88 -0.86
C PRO A 44 13.18 1.20 0.39
N ALA A 45 12.86 2.33 1.02
CA ALA A 45 13.25 2.57 2.39
C ALA A 45 12.14 2.02 3.30
N GLY A 46 12.51 1.24 4.31
CA GLY A 46 11.55 0.55 5.18
C GLY A 46 10.93 -0.67 4.49
N MET A 47 9.60 -0.81 4.60
CA MET A 47 8.86 -1.92 4.02
C MET A 47 8.72 -1.81 2.49
N TYR A 48 8.57 -2.94 1.81
CA TYR A 48 8.18 -2.94 0.40
C TYR A 48 6.75 -2.38 0.24
N PRO A 49 6.45 -1.59 -0.81
CA PRO A 49 5.13 -0.97 -0.95
C PRO A 49 3.95 -1.96 -0.92
N ASN A 50 4.07 -3.09 -1.62
CA ASN A 50 3.01 -4.10 -1.66
C ASN A 50 2.80 -4.76 -0.30
N GLU A 51 3.89 -5.14 0.37
CA GLU A 51 3.87 -5.68 1.74
C GLU A 51 3.21 -4.70 2.70
N TYR A 52 3.61 -3.43 2.64
CA TYR A 52 3.09 -2.35 3.48
C TYR A 52 1.57 -2.23 3.33
N TRP A 53 1.07 -2.12 2.10
CA TRP A 53 -0.37 -1.95 1.86
C TRP A 53 -1.17 -3.21 2.20
N ALA A 54 -0.67 -4.40 1.84
CA ALA A 54 -1.31 -5.68 2.12
C ALA A 54 -1.35 -5.99 3.63
N THR A 55 -0.31 -5.62 4.37
CA THR A 55 -0.27 -5.73 5.83
C THR A 55 -1.25 -4.76 6.46
N LYS A 56 -1.18 -3.49 6.06
CA LYS A 56 -2.00 -2.40 6.61
C LYS A 56 -3.49 -2.66 6.47
N ILE A 57 -3.99 -3.02 5.27
CA ILE A 57 -5.44 -3.24 5.03
C ILE A 57 -6.02 -4.40 5.88
N ARG A 58 -5.15 -5.30 6.36
CA ARG A 58 -5.52 -6.49 7.15
C ARG A 58 -5.45 -6.28 8.65
N TRP A 59 -5.02 -5.11 9.14
CA TRP A 59 -4.96 -4.86 10.58
C TRP A 59 -6.32 -4.98 11.26
N ARG A 60 -6.35 -5.71 12.38
CA ARG A 60 -7.52 -5.91 13.22
C ARG A 60 -7.08 -6.04 14.67
N HIS A 61 -7.78 -5.37 15.57
CA HIS A 61 -7.63 -5.49 17.01
C HIS A 61 -6.19 -5.35 17.54
N CYS A 62 -5.39 -4.49 16.91
CA CYS A 62 -3.96 -4.37 17.16
C CYS A 62 -3.52 -2.98 17.67
N ALA A 63 -4.44 -2.02 17.75
CA ALA A 63 -4.14 -0.65 18.15
C ALA A 63 -4.98 -0.17 19.34
N ASP A 64 -4.43 0.71 20.16
CA ASP A 64 -5.15 1.50 21.15
C ASP A 64 -5.56 2.86 20.58
N VAL A 65 -4.78 3.36 19.62
CA VAL A 65 -5.03 4.62 18.91
C VAL A 65 -4.93 4.38 17.41
N VAL A 66 -5.94 4.81 16.66
CA VAL A 66 -5.97 4.70 15.20
C VAL A 66 -6.02 6.09 14.58
N LEU A 67 -5.10 6.39 13.67
CA LEU A 67 -5.12 7.61 12.88
C LEU A 67 -5.84 7.32 11.56
N THR A 68 -6.88 8.07 11.21
CA THR A 68 -7.68 7.87 10.00
C THR A 68 -7.61 9.10 9.12
N GLY A 69 -7.74 8.93 7.81
CA GLY A 69 -7.78 10.06 6.87
C GLY A 69 -7.22 9.71 5.50
N ASP A 70 -6.92 10.74 4.74
CA ASP A 70 -6.35 10.59 3.40
C ASP A 70 -4.81 10.66 3.41
N SER A 71 -4.22 10.96 2.24
CA SER A 71 -2.76 11.06 2.09
C SER A 71 -2.14 12.05 3.07
N ARG A 72 -2.85 13.09 3.51
CA ARG A 72 -2.28 14.06 4.45
C ARG A 72 -2.10 13.47 5.84
N THR A 73 -3.07 12.74 6.36
CA THR A 73 -2.91 12.02 7.63
C THR A 73 -1.85 10.94 7.50
N LEU A 74 -1.89 10.18 6.40
CA LEU A 74 -0.94 9.11 6.09
C LEU A 74 0.52 9.59 6.12
N MET A 75 0.79 10.81 5.66
CA MET A 75 2.15 11.35 5.54
C MET A 75 2.52 12.31 6.68
N ALA A 76 1.56 13.02 7.28
CA ALA A 76 1.85 14.05 8.28
C ALA A 76 1.94 13.51 9.72
N LEU A 77 1.24 12.42 10.03
CA LEU A 77 1.19 11.89 11.41
C LEU A 77 2.02 10.62 11.54
N SER A 78 3.16 10.74 12.24
CA SER A 78 4.03 9.62 12.59
C SER A 78 3.61 9.01 13.94
N PRO A 79 3.12 7.76 13.98
CA PRO A 79 2.84 7.05 15.23
C PRO A 79 4.08 6.94 16.12
N ALA A 80 5.25 6.66 15.55
CA ALA A 80 6.52 6.62 16.29
C ALA A 80 6.83 7.92 17.04
N GLU A 81 6.59 9.09 16.45
CA GLU A 81 6.77 10.38 17.14
C GLU A 81 5.74 10.61 18.25
N MET A 82 4.47 10.24 18.01
CA MET A 82 3.42 10.31 19.04
C MET A 82 3.71 9.38 20.22
N GLN A 83 4.25 8.20 19.94
CA GLN A 83 4.59 7.17 20.92
C GLN A 83 5.62 7.67 21.95
N LYS A 84 6.51 8.60 21.56
CA LYS A 84 7.47 9.24 22.48
C LYS A 84 6.79 10.01 23.62
N LYS A 85 5.54 10.44 23.44
CA LYS A 85 4.73 11.14 24.44
C LYS A 85 3.63 10.26 25.04
N LEU A 86 3.16 9.27 24.29
CA LEU A 86 2.08 8.35 24.65
C LEU A 86 2.62 6.92 24.77
N THR A 87 3.59 6.73 25.66
CA THR A 87 4.42 5.51 25.72
C THR A 87 3.64 4.24 26.04
N ASP A 88 2.44 4.36 26.62
CA ASP A 88 1.58 3.24 27.02
C ASP A 88 0.57 2.79 25.95
N ARG A 89 0.70 3.28 24.71
CA ARG A 89 -0.27 3.05 23.63
C ARG A 89 0.29 2.26 22.48
N ARG A 90 -0.54 1.53 21.74
CA ARG A 90 -0.21 1.09 20.38
C ARG A 90 -0.88 2.03 19.41
N ILE A 91 -0.10 2.81 18.67
CA ILE A 91 -0.60 3.81 17.73
C ILE A 91 -0.35 3.31 16.32
N PHE A 92 -1.39 3.25 15.50
CA PHE A 92 -1.30 2.84 14.09
C PHE A 92 -1.94 3.90 13.20
N ASN A 93 -1.28 4.24 12.11
CA ASN A 93 -1.82 5.12 11.09
C ASN A 93 -2.55 4.30 10.04
N TYR A 94 -3.88 4.34 10.05
CA TYR A 94 -4.79 3.70 9.10
C TYR A 94 -5.30 4.67 8.02
N GLY A 95 -4.54 5.73 7.71
CA GLY A 95 -4.81 6.63 6.59
C GLY A 95 -4.40 6.03 5.24
N PHE A 96 -5.10 6.40 4.16
CA PHE A 96 -4.85 5.88 2.81
C PHE A 96 -4.77 7.01 1.77
N GLY A 97 -4.10 6.76 0.64
CA GLY A 97 -4.08 7.70 -0.48
C GLY A 97 -5.49 8.03 -0.97
N ALA A 98 -5.78 9.32 -1.14
CA ALA A 98 -7.06 9.83 -1.65
C ALA A 98 -8.32 9.21 -0.98
N ASN A 99 -8.22 8.85 0.30
CA ASN A 99 -9.26 8.09 0.97
C ASN A 99 -10.59 8.84 1.09
N TRP A 100 -11.70 8.11 0.97
CA TRP A 100 -13.06 8.58 1.20
C TRP A 100 -13.61 8.00 2.50
N TYR A 101 -14.30 8.81 3.30
CA TYR A 101 -14.97 8.36 4.52
C TYR A 101 -16.26 7.58 4.23
N SER A 102 -16.12 6.42 3.58
CA SER A 102 -17.20 5.45 3.41
C SER A 102 -17.56 4.79 4.75
N LEU A 103 -18.77 4.25 4.86
CA LEU A 103 -19.19 3.50 6.05
C LEU A 103 -18.24 2.33 6.32
N GLU A 104 -17.83 1.64 5.27
CA GLU A 104 -16.96 0.48 5.37
C GLU A 104 -15.52 0.85 5.76
N TYR A 105 -15.05 2.03 5.36
CA TYR A 105 -13.76 2.55 5.85
C TYR A 105 -13.82 2.88 7.33
N LEU A 106 -14.91 3.53 7.78
CA LEU A 106 -15.14 3.86 9.19
C LEU A 106 -15.21 2.57 10.03
N GLU A 107 -15.96 1.56 9.59
CA GLU A 107 -16.01 0.24 10.23
C GLU A 107 -14.65 -0.45 10.27
N ALA A 108 -13.89 -0.38 9.17
CA ALA A 108 -12.57 -0.97 9.13
C ALA A 108 -11.61 -0.27 10.12
N ALA A 109 -11.68 1.05 10.23
CA ALA A 109 -10.88 1.83 11.18
C ALA A 109 -11.24 1.48 12.64
N GLU A 110 -12.53 1.36 12.96
CA GLU A 110 -13.00 0.88 14.27
C GLU A 110 -12.45 -0.51 14.57
N ASN A 111 -12.46 -1.42 13.59
CA ASN A 111 -11.97 -2.79 13.73
C ASN A 111 -10.45 -2.90 13.94
N VAL A 112 -9.67 -1.86 13.64
CA VAL A 112 -8.23 -1.84 13.99
C VAL A 112 -8.04 -1.69 15.50
N LEU A 113 -8.97 -1.06 16.21
CA LEU A 113 -8.90 -0.91 17.66
C LEU A 113 -9.02 -2.28 18.36
N ASP A 114 -8.17 -2.50 19.35
CA ASP A 114 -8.28 -3.65 20.24
C ASP A 114 -9.52 -3.49 21.13
N PRO A 115 -10.51 -4.40 21.05
CA PRO A 115 -11.74 -4.28 21.81
C PRO A 115 -11.49 -4.32 23.33
N ARG A 116 -10.38 -4.94 23.75
CA ARG A 116 -9.96 -5.05 25.16
C ARG A 116 -9.23 -3.81 25.66
N SER A 117 -8.89 -2.87 24.78
CA SER A 117 -8.24 -1.63 25.19
C SER A 117 -9.20 -0.76 26.01
N GLY A 118 -8.81 -0.44 27.24
CA GLY A 118 -9.56 0.45 28.11
C GLY A 118 -9.47 1.93 27.71
N LYS A 119 -8.68 2.28 26.69
CA LYS A 119 -8.49 3.68 26.32
C LYS A 119 -8.41 3.93 24.81
N LYS A 120 -9.29 3.26 24.06
CA LYS A 120 -9.53 3.41 22.61
C LYS A 120 -9.64 4.88 22.17
N THR A 121 -8.89 5.23 21.13
CA THR A 121 -8.89 6.57 20.55
C THR A 121 -8.85 6.50 19.02
N ILE A 122 -9.63 7.35 18.35
CA ILE A 122 -9.53 7.60 16.91
C ILE A 122 -9.13 9.06 16.69
N ILE A 123 -8.12 9.29 15.85
CA ILE A 123 -7.73 10.64 15.40
C ILE A 123 -8.08 10.75 13.92
N MET A 124 -9.04 11.61 13.60
CA MET A 124 -9.58 11.78 12.26
C MET A 124 -8.97 12.99 11.56
N GLY A 125 -8.16 12.73 10.54
CA GLY A 125 -7.78 13.75 9.57
C GLY A 125 -8.91 13.96 8.57
N ILE A 126 -9.57 15.11 8.65
CA ILE A 126 -10.69 15.44 7.77
C ILE A 126 -10.25 16.49 6.77
N SER A 127 -10.66 16.29 5.53
CA SER A 127 -10.37 17.22 4.46
C SER A 127 -11.53 17.36 3.48
N PRO A 128 -11.57 18.42 2.66
CA PRO A 128 -12.58 18.51 1.62
C PRO A 128 -12.57 17.28 0.70
N ASN A 129 -11.38 16.85 0.23
CA ASN A 129 -11.23 15.71 -0.67
C ASN A 129 -11.86 14.41 -0.11
N SER A 130 -11.59 14.10 1.16
CA SER A 130 -12.06 12.86 1.80
C SER A 130 -13.58 12.82 2.04
N LEU A 131 -14.28 13.93 1.77
CA LEU A 131 -15.73 14.06 1.84
C LEU A 131 -16.39 14.17 0.45
N THR A 132 -15.62 14.12 -0.64
CA THR A 132 -16.15 14.16 -2.01
C THR A 132 -16.46 12.76 -2.55
N GLN A 133 -17.41 12.66 -3.48
CA GLN A 133 -17.69 11.40 -4.18
C GLN A 133 -16.54 10.96 -5.10
N LYS A 134 -15.70 11.88 -5.59
CA LYS A 134 -14.57 11.53 -6.44
C LYS A 134 -13.53 10.68 -5.71
N ALA A 135 -13.29 10.96 -4.44
CA ALA A 135 -12.40 10.15 -3.61
C ALA A 135 -12.86 8.68 -3.52
N ARG A 136 -14.16 8.38 -3.71
CA ARG A 136 -14.66 7.00 -3.80
C ARG A 136 -14.07 6.23 -4.98
N GLN A 137 -13.88 6.89 -6.12
CA GLN A 137 -13.43 6.23 -7.36
C GLN A 137 -11.92 5.98 -7.39
N VAL A 138 -11.16 6.79 -6.65
CA VAL A 138 -9.68 6.78 -6.69
C VAL A 138 -9.05 6.42 -5.34
N GLY A 139 -9.86 6.06 -4.36
CA GLY A 139 -9.42 5.85 -2.98
C GLY A 139 -8.69 4.52 -2.83
N ASN A 140 -7.44 4.56 -2.35
CA ASN A 140 -6.62 3.37 -2.17
C ASN A 140 -7.27 2.31 -1.26
N PHE A 141 -8.06 2.71 -0.26
CA PHE A 141 -8.72 1.77 0.64
C PHE A 141 -9.69 0.83 -0.10
N ALA A 142 -10.53 1.38 -0.98
CA ALA A 142 -11.53 0.61 -1.71
C ALA A 142 -10.85 -0.41 -2.63
N GLU A 143 -9.86 0.04 -3.40
CA GLU A 143 -9.05 -0.82 -4.28
C GLU A 143 -8.33 -1.93 -3.51
N LEU A 144 -7.65 -1.59 -2.40
CA LEU A 144 -6.90 -2.56 -1.61
C LEU A 144 -7.80 -3.60 -0.94
N ARG A 145 -9.01 -3.21 -0.54
CA ARG A 145 -9.97 -4.12 0.09
C ARG A 145 -10.48 -5.17 -0.90
N GLU A 146 -10.61 -4.82 -2.17
CA GLU A 146 -11.08 -5.73 -3.23
C GLU A 146 -10.00 -6.73 -3.68
N ARG A 147 -8.74 -6.56 -3.25
CA ARG A 147 -7.65 -7.50 -3.56
C ARG A 147 -7.93 -8.88 -3.00
N SER A 148 -7.50 -9.90 -3.76
CA SER A 148 -7.65 -11.28 -3.32
C SER A 148 -6.75 -11.58 -2.12
N LYS A 149 -7.20 -12.52 -1.28
CA LYS A 149 -6.39 -12.96 -0.12
C LYS A 149 -5.08 -13.63 -0.55
N GLN A 150 -5.06 -14.23 -1.75
CA GLN A 150 -3.88 -14.87 -2.32
C GLN A 150 -2.84 -13.82 -2.73
N ASP A 151 -3.27 -12.76 -3.41
CA ASP A 151 -2.38 -11.65 -3.78
C ASP A 151 -1.83 -10.97 -2.53
N ALA A 152 -2.68 -10.70 -1.54
CA ALA A 152 -2.24 -10.14 -0.26
C ALA A 152 -1.23 -11.06 0.46
N TYR A 153 -1.37 -12.37 0.36
CA TYR A 153 -0.41 -13.32 0.92
C TYR A 153 0.94 -13.26 0.18
N LEU A 154 0.92 -13.23 -1.15
CA LEU A 154 2.12 -13.09 -1.96
C LEU A 154 2.83 -11.76 -1.69
N ASP A 155 2.07 -10.66 -1.61
CA ASP A 155 2.56 -9.33 -1.32
C ASP A 155 3.22 -9.25 0.07
N ILE A 156 2.73 -10.00 1.05
CA ILE A 156 3.30 -10.01 2.41
C ILE A 156 4.56 -10.87 2.50
N HIS A 157 4.54 -12.07 1.91
CA HIS A 157 5.61 -13.06 2.13
C HIS A 157 6.70 -13.06 1.04
N PHE A 158 6.40 -12.56 -0.14
CA PHE A 158 7.30 -12.56 -1.30
C PHE A 158 7.52 -11.16 -1.87
N ALA A 159 7.26 -10.12 -1.08
CA ALA A 159 7.34 -8.72 -1.49
C ALA A 159 8.64 -8.36 -2.20
N ALA A 160 9.79 -8.79 -1.64
CA ALA A 160 11.10 -8.52 -2.22
C ALA A 160 11.27 -9.13 -3.62
N ILE A 161 10.80 -10.37 -3.81
CA ILE A 161 10.89 -11.08 -5.09
C ILE A 161 9.91 -10.46 -6.08
N VAL A 162 8.67 -10.21 -5.67
CA VAL A 162 7.64 -9.57 -6.50
C VAL A 162 8.12 -8.20 -6.97
N HIS A 163 8.61 -7.37 -6.05
CA HIS A 163 9.12 -6.04 -6.36
C HIS A 163 10.36 -6.09 -7.27
N PHE A 164 11.25 -7.07 -7.08
CA PHE A 164 12.39 -7.26 -7.98
C PHE A 164 11.95 -7.59 -9.42
N LEU A 165 10.88 -8.38 -9.57
CA LEU A 165 10.33 -8.83 -10.84
C LEU A 165 9.26 -7.90 -11.43
N GLU A 166 8.85 -6.87 -10.70
CA GLU A 166 7.85 -5.92 -11.18
C GLU A 166 8.30 -5.27 -12.50
N PRO A 167 7.40 -5.10 -13.48
CA PRO A 167 7.73 -4.41 -14.71
C PRO A 167 8.26 -3.01 -14.44
N MET A 168 9.41 -2.70 -15.04
CA MET A 168 10.05 -1.39 -14.95
C MET A 168 10.10 -0.76 -16.35
N SER A 169 9.82 0.53 -16.45
CA SER A 169 9.98 1.22 -17.73
C SER A 169 11.47 1.44 -18.03
N PHE A 170 11.84 1.50 -19.31
CA PHE A 170 13.21 1.84 -19.70
C PHE A 170 13.65 3.22 -19.17
N ARG A 171 12.70 4.14 -19.01
CA ARG A 171 12.96 5.45 -18.41
C ARG A 171 13.40 5.32 -16.96
N ASP A 172 12.72 4.48 -16.17
CA ASP A 172 13.06 4.29 -14.75
C ASP A 172 14.42 3.59 -14.63
N ALA A 173 14.68 2.58 -15.46
CA ALA A 173 16.00 1.91 -15.50
C ALA A 173 17.11 2.91 -15.87
N PHE A 174 16.86 3.78 -16.85
CA PHE A 174 17.81 4.83 -17.23
C PHE A 174 18.02 5.85 -16.11
N GLN A 175 16.96 6.25 -15.39
CA GLN A 175 17.07 7.11 -14.21
C GLN A 175 17.82 6.43 -13.06
N GLY A 176 17.73 5.11 -12.91
CA GLY A 176 18.55 4.34 -11.97
C GLY A 176 20.03 4.37 -12.29
N MET A 177 20.39 4.34 -13.58
CA MET A 177 21.78 4.48 -14.03
C MET A 177 22.29 5.93 -13.93
N PHE A 178 21.42 6.91 -14.13
CA PHE A 178 21.76 8.34 -14.13
C PHE A 178 20.81 9.15 -13.23
N PRO A 179 20.93 9.02 -11.89
CA PRO A 179 20.00 9.67 -10.96
C PRO A 179 19.95 11.19 -11.09
N SER A 180 21.07 11.82 -11.45
CA SER A 180 21.17 13.28 -11.62
C SER A 180 20.30 13.86 -12.74
N LEU A 181 19.75 13.02 -13.62
CA LEU A 181 18.86 13.45 -14.71
C LEU A 181 17.38 13.49 -14.32
N ALA A 182 17.02 13.05 -13.10
CA ALA A 182 15.64 13.14 -12.64
C ALA A 182 15.32 14.58 -12.20
N GLU A 183 14.38 15.23 -12.89
CA GLU A 183 13.92 16.59 -12.56
C GLU A 183 13.26 16.70 -11.17
N THR A 184 12.73 15.59 -10.66
CA THR A 184 12.10 15.53 -9.35
C THR A 184 12.47 14.23 -8.64
N HIS A 185 12.89 14.33 -7.39
CA HIS A 185 13.15 13.20 -6.53
C HIS A 185 12.03 13.08 -5.49
N THR A 186 11.22 12.03 -5.58
CA THR A 186 10.27 11.68 -4.53
C THR A 186 10.74 10.41 -3.86
N ARG A 187 11.24 10.52 -2.63
CA ARG A 187 11.61 9.38 -1.80
C ARG A 187 10.45 9.05 -0.87
N LYS A 188 10.01 7.80 -0.89
CA LYS A 188 9.00 7.26 0.02
C LYS A 188 9.64 6.25 0.94
N GLU A 189 9.30 6.32 2.21
CA GLU A 189 9.69 5.34 3.23
C GLU A 189 8.44 4.83 3.94
N TYR A 190 8.31 3.50 4.02
CA TYR A 190 7.12 2.83 4.50
C TYR A 190 7.40 2.19 5.86
N PHE A 191 6.65 2.59 6.89
CA PHE A 191 6.84 2.14 8.26
C PHE A 191 5.77 1.13 8.67
N ALA A 192 6.15 0.16 9.51
CA ALA A 192 5.25 -0.91 9.98
C ALA A 192 4.07 -0.42 10.83
N ASP A 193 4.14 0.81 11.35
CA ASP A 193 3.06 1.47 12.08
C ASP A 193 2.05 2.18 11.15
N GLY A 194 2.27 2.16 9.83
CA GLY A 194 1.37 2.71 8.83
C GLY A 194 1.66 4.15 8.45
N TRP A 195 2.75 4.73 8.93
CA TRP A 195 3.23 6.00 8.42
C TRP A 195 3.97 5.81 7.10
N MET A 196 3.78 6.77 6.20
CA MET A 196 4.54 6.85 4.94
C MET A 196 5.25 8.18 4.91
N ALA A 197 6.55 8.20 5.20
CA ALA A 197 7.34 9.41 5.05
C ALA A 197 7.56 9.68 3.56
N VAL A 198 7.33 10.91 3.15
CA VAL A 198 7.55 11.35 1.77
C VAL A 198 8.43 12.59 1.78
N ASN A 199 9.61 12.48 1.20
CA ASN A 199 10.44 13.63 0.87
C ASN A 199 10.37 13.88 -0.63
N LYS A 200 10.04 15.11 -1.03
CA LYS A 200 9.91 15.51 -2.43
C LYS A 200 10.80 16.72 -2.69
N GLU A 201 11.69 16.59 -3.65
CA GLU A 201 12.64 17.63 -4.05
C GLU A 201 12.49 17.95 -5.55
N PRO A 202 12.21 19.21 -5.93
CA PRO A 202 11.86 20.32 -5.05
C PRO A 202 10.49 20.09 -4.37
N ALA A 203 10.30 20.72 -3.21
CA ALA A 203 9.02 20.68 -2.49
C ALA A 203 7.86 21.14 -3.40
N GLY A 204 6.67 20.59 -3.14
CA GLY A 204 5.46 20.84 -3.94
C GLY A 204 5.26 22.32 -4.26
N GLY A 205 5.30 22.66 -5.55
CA GLY A 205 5.15 24.05 -6.01
C GLY A 205 3.70 24.47 -6.17
N ARG A 206 3.50 25.71 -6.64
CA ARG A 206 2.18 26.32 -6.94
C ARG A 206 1.25 25.44 -7.82
N ASN A 207 1.81 24.51 -8.58
CA ASN A 207 1.07 23.59 -9.43
C ASN A 207 0.19 22.61 -8.63
N GLU A 208 0.61 22.18 -7.43
CA GLU A 208 -0.20 21.29 -6.59
C GLU A 208 -1.43 22.02 -6.05
N VAL A 209 -1.26 23.26 -5.61
CA VAL A 209 -2.37 24.12 -5.18
C VAL A 209 -3.38 24.33 -6.30
N LYS A 210 -2.90 24.62 -7.53
CA LYS A 210 -3.77 24.74 -8.72
C LYS A 210 -4.53 23.44 -9.01
N ARG A 211 -3.86 22.29 -8.89
CA ARG A 211 -4.48 20.98 -9.08
C ARG A 211 -5.59 20.73 -8.05
N TYR A 212 -5.33 20.98 -6.76
CA TYR A 212 -6.33 20.79 -5.71
C TYR A 212 -7.51 21.75 -5.86
N ARG A 213 -7.26 23.01 -6.21
CA ARG A 213 -8.33 23.97 -6.53
C ARG A 213 -9.27 23.41 -7.60
N LYS A 214 -8.71 22.94 -8.73
CA LYS A 214 -9.52 22.36 -9.82
C LYS A 214 -10.31 21.13 -9.36
N ILE A 215 -9.72 20.29 -8.49
CA ILE A 215 -10.43 19.14 -7.91
C ILE A 215 -11.63 19.63 -7.09
N TYR A 216 -11.47 20.63 -6.22
CA TYR A 216 -12.54 21.12 -5.36
C TYR A 216 -13.61 21.93 -6.12
N GLU A 217 -13.24 22.67 -7.16
CA GLU A 217 -14.20 23.34 -8.05
C GLU A 217 -15.13 22.33 -8.74
N GLN A 218 -14.59 21.17 -9.11
CA GLN A 218 -15.32 20.13 -9.84
C GLN A 218 -16.02 19.11 -8.94
N ASN A 219 -15.68 19.06 -7.64
CA ASN A 219 -16.14 18.01 -6.74
C ASN A 219 -16.54 18.63 -5.42
N GLN A 220 -17.86 18.79 -5.25
CA GLN A 220 -18.42 19.27 -3.99
C GLN A 220 -18.37 18.18 -2.92
N VAL A 221 -18.33 18.62 -1.66
CA VAL A 221 -18.50 17.73 -0.52
C VAL A 221 -19.89 17.11 -0.57
N SER A 222 -20.01 15.87 -0.09
CA SER A 222 -21.29 15.16 -0.07
C SER A 222 -21.91 15.25 1.32
N ASP A 223 -23.10 15.85 1.41
CA ASP A 223 -23.86 15.95 2.67
C ASP A 223 -24.08 14.58 3.32
N ARG A 224 -24.45 13.58 2.51
CA ARG A 224 -24.56 12.19 2.96
C ARG A 224 -23.26 11.65 3.59
N THR A 225 -22.11 12.00 3.03
CA THR A 225 -20.81 11.58 3.60
C THR A 225 -20.56 12.28 4.94
N ILE A 226 -20.91 13.57 5.04
CA ILE A 226 -20.82 14.34 6.29
C ILE A 226 -21.73 13.72 7.37
N GLU A 227 -22.99 13.44 7.04
CA GLU A 227 -23.95 12.79 7.93
C GLU A 227 -23.44 11.43 8.40
N ASN A 228 -22.88 10.62 7.50
CA ASN A 228 -22.28 9.33 7.85
C ASN A 228 -21.12 9.48 8.85
N VAL A 229 -20.23 10.45 8.61
CA VAL A 229 -19.11 10.74 9.53
C VAL A 229 -19.64 11.19 10.89
N ILE A 230 -20.58 12.12 10.94
CA ILE A 230 -21.19 12.60 12.19
C ILE A 230 -21.84 11.45 12.96
N SER A 231 -22.60 10.60 12.26
CA SER A 231 -23.25 9.42 12.83
C SER A 231 -22.23 8.44 13.43
N TYR A 232 -21.13 8.16 12.72
CA TYR A 232 -20.06 7.29 13.22
C TYR A 232 -19.30 7.89 14.39
N VAL A 233 -19.02 9.20 14.38
CA VAL A 233 -18.40 9.88 15.53
C VAL A 233 -19.30 9.75 16.75
N SER A 234 -20.61 9.99 16.60
CA SER A 234 -21.59 9.81 17.69
C SER A 234 -21.61 8.38 18.23
N LYS A 235 -21.65 7.38 17.33
CA LYS A 235 -21.56 5.95 17.67
C LYS A 235 -20.28 5.64 18.47
N TRP A 236 -19.12 6.10 18.01
CA TRP A 236 -17.84 5.88 18.66
C TRP A 236 -17.78 6.54 20.05
N THR A 237 -18.22 7.79 20.17
CA THR A 237 -18.22 8.47 21.47
C THR A 237 -19.16 7.81 22.46
N ASN A 238 -20.35 7.38 22.03
CA ASN A 238 -21.32 6.68 22.88
C ASN A 238 -20.84 5.29 23.32
N SER A 239 -19.91 4.67 22.58
CA SER A 239 -19.27 3.40 22.94
C SER A 239 -17.97 3.57 23.73
N GLY A 240 -17.64 4.79 24.16
CA GLY A 240 -16.47 5.09 24.97
C GLY A 240 -15.16 5.25 24.18
N ILE A 241 -15.22 5.35 22.85
CA ILE A 241 -14.05 5.67 22.03
C ILE A 241 -13.87 7.19 22.00
N ARG A 242 -12.67 7.66 22.32
CA ARG A 242 -12.35 9.10 22.22
C ARG A 242 -12.04 9.47 20.78
N VAL A 243 -12.67 10.51 20.26
CA VAL A 243 -12.47 10.97 18.88
C VAL A 243 -11.88 12.38 18.87
N TYR A 244 -10.78 12.56 18.14
CA TYR A 244 -10.14 13.87 17.97
C TYR A 244 -10.05 14.22 16.48
N GLY A 245 -10.34 15.47 16.13
CA GLY A 245 -10.12 15.99 14.79
C GLY A 245 -8.67 16.45 14.60
N PHE A 246 -8.08 16.12 13.45
CA PHE A 246 -6.82 16.69 12.98
C PHE A 246 -7.12 17.48 11.69
N PRO A 247 -6.90 18.80 11.66
CA PRO A 247 -6.98 19.59 10.45
C PRO A 247 -5.64 19.51 9.69
N PRO A 248 -5.58 18.76 8.57
CA PRO A 248 -4.34 18.51 7.85
C PRO A 248 -3.96 19.59 6.84
#